data_AF-A0A183DG71-F1
#
_entry.id   AF-A0A183DG71-F1
#
_cell.length_a   1.000
_cell.length_b   1.000
_cell.length_c   1.000
_cell.angle_alpha   90.00
_cell.angle_beta   90.00
_cell.angle_gamma   90.00
#
_symmetry.space_group_name_H-M   'P 1'
#
loop_
_entity.id
_entity.type
_entity.pdbx_description
1 polymer ?
#
loop_
_entity_poly.entity_id
_entity_poly.type
_entity_poly.pdbx_seq_one_letter_code
_entity_poly.pdbx_strand_id
1 'polypeptide(L)'
;MDERSQLDENVLKGLFANGFMGVEVPEQYGGPGASLFDVVIIVEELAKVDPAVAVMCDVQNTLIVPLLLKNGSEMQKEKYLKHTHDDWVLSKINLSL
;
A
#
# COMPACT_ATOMS: atom_id res chain seq x y z
N MET A 1 13.75 14.98 0.97
CA MET A 1 13.10 14.29 -0.16
C MET A 1 12.77 15.30 -1.26
N ASP A 2 12.18 16.44 -0.91
CA ASP A 2 11.81 17.53 -1.84
C ASP A 2 12.93 18.02 -2.77
N GLU A 3 14.10 18.41 -2.24
CA GLU A 3 15.18 18.97 -3.09
C GLU A 3 15.73 17.99 -4.13
N ARG A 4 15.62 16.68 -3.86
CA ARG A 4 16.12 15.61 -4.73
C ARG A 4 15.01 14.94 -5.54
N SER A 5 13.74 15.31 -5.31
CA SER A 5 12.56 14.68 -5.89
C SER A 5 12.57 13.14 -5.78
N GLN A 6 13.09 12.62 -4.68
CA GLN A 6 13.24 11.19 -4.42
C GLN A 6 12.71 10.85 -3.05
N LEU A 7 11.99 9.72 -2.97
CA LEU A 7 11.53 9.14 -1.71
C LEU A 7 12.71 8.47 -1.00
N ASP A 8 12.80 8.65 0.33
CA ASP A 8 13.80 7.96 1.14
C ASP A 8 13.46 6.48 1.27
N GLU A 9 14.38 5.61 0.85
CA GLU A 9 14.19 4.16 0.90
C GLU A 9 13.96 3.62 2.31
N ASN A 10 14.51 4.26 3.34
CA ASN A 10 14.32 3.81 4.72
C ASN A 10 12.90 4.10 5.20
N VAL A 11 12.33 5.23 4.82
CA VAL A 11 10.93 5.57 5.10
C VAL A 11 10.02 4.55 4.41
N LEU A 12 10.29 4.25 3.14
CA LEU A 12 9.54 3.26 2.39
C LEU A 12 9.60 1.87 3.04
N LYS A 13 10.79 1.38 3.37
CA LYS A 13 10.97 0.10 4.10
C LYS A 13 10.24 0.10 5.44
N GLY A 14 10.23 1.24 6.13
CA GLY A 14 9.47 1.41 7.36
C GLY A 14 7.97 1.21 7.18
N LEU A 15 7.36 1.76 6.13
CA LEU A 15 5.93 1.58 5.86
C LEU A 15 5.55 0.11 5.64
N PHE A 16 6.37 -0.61 4.86
CA PHE A 16 6.19 -2.05 4.62
C PHE A 16 6.32 -2.86 5.92
N ALA A 17 7.40 -2.63 6.67
CA ALA A 17 7.66 -3.33 7.92
C ALA A 17 6.59 -3.10 9.01
N ASN A 18 5.89 -1.96 8.97
CA ASN A 18 4.79 -1.64 9.89
C ASN A 18 3.41 -2.05 9.35
N GLY A 19 3.32 -2.63 8.15
CA GLY A 19 2.05 -3.10 7.58
C GLY A 19 1.14 -2.00 7.04
N PHE A 20 1.66 -0.79 6.78
CA PHE A 20 0.86 0.34 6.29
C PHE A 20 0.57 0.27 4.79
N MET A 21 1.12 -0.69 4.06
CA MET A 21 1.01 -0.80 2.59
C MET A 21 -0.04 -1.83 2.11
N GLY A 22 -0.97 -2.22 2.98
CA GLY A 22 -2.06 -3.15 2.68
C GLY A 22 -3.03 -3.31 3.84
N VAL A 23 -3.50 -2.20 4.40
CA VAL A 23 -4.24 -2.12 5.67
C VAL A 23 -5.59 -2.86 5.61
N GLU A 24 -6.32 -2.72 4.50
CA GLU A 24 -7.61 -3.41 4.31
C GLU A 24 -7.46 -4.84 3.74
N VAL A 25 -6.23 -5.33 3.53
CA VAL A 25 -6.03 -6.68 3.00
C VAL A 25 -6.58 -7.70 4.00
N PRO A 26 -7.50 -8.59 3.60
CA PRO A 26 -8.06 -9.61 4.47
C PRO A 26 -7.01 -10.57 5.07
N GLU A 27 -7.30 -11.10 6.26
CA GLU A 27 -6.44 -12.06 6.97
C GLU A 27 -6.09 -13.30 6.14
N GLN A 28 -7.02 -13.78 5.29
CA GLN A 28 -6.77 -14.93 4.40
C GLN A 28 -5.60 -14.70 3.41
N TYR A 29 -5.29 -13.43 3.12
CA TYR A 29 -4.14 -13.04 2.30
C TYR A 29 -2.99 -12.48 3.14
N GLY A 30 -3.01 -12.66 4.47
CA GLY A 30 -1.94 -12.25 5.39
C GLY A 30 -1.93 -10.75 5.72
N GLY A 31 -3.02 -10.03 5.44
CA GLY A 31 -3.18 -8.63 5.83
C GLY A 31 -3.91 -8.45 7.17
N PRO A 32 -4.01 -7.21 7.67
CA PRO A 32 -4.60 -6.93 8.97
C PRO A 32 -6.14 -6.90 8.97
N GLY A 33 -6.79 -6.91 7.80
CA GLY A 33 -8.25 -6.87 7.68
C GLY A 33 -8.91 -5.65 8.32
N ALA A 34 -8.16 -4.54 8.43
CA ALA A 34 -8.64 -3.32 9.04
C ALA A 34 -9.59 -2.56 8.09
N SER A 35 -10.12 -1.43 8.55
CA SER A 35 -11.11 -0.67 7.80
C SER A 35 -10.47 0.45 6.95
N LEU A 36 -11.20 0.92 5.94
CA LEU A 36 -10.87 2.15 5.22
C LEU A 36 -10.68 3.36 6.15
N PHE A 37 -11.37 3.40 7.29
CA PHE A 37 -11.19 4.48 8.27
C PHE A 37 -9.80 4.44 8.89
N ASP A 38 -9.24 3.25 9.13
CA ASP A 38 -7.87 3.09 9.63
C ASP A 38 -6.84 3.56 8.59
N VAL A 39 -7.11 3.32 7.30
CA VAL A 39 -6.30 3.88 6.19
C VAL A 39 -6.29 5.41 6.24
N VAL A 40 -7.46 6.03 6.41
CA VAL A 40 -7.58 7.50 6.47
C VAL A 40 -6.74 8.06 7.62
N ILE A 41 -6.84 7.46 8.82
CA ILE A 41 -6.04 7.90 9.98
C ILE A 41 -4.54 7.77 9.68
N ILE A 42 -4.09 6.64 9.13
CA ILE A 42 -2.68 6.45 8.79
C ILE A 42 -2.20 7.52 7.79
N VAL A 43 -2.99 7.79 6.75
CA VAL A 43 -2.66 8.81 5.74
C VAL A 43 -2.61 10.21 6.36
N GLU A 44 -3.58 10.56 7.22
CA GLU A 44 -3.59 11.85 7.92
C GLU A 44 -2.36 12.04 8.82
N GLU A 45 -1.95 11.01 9.57
CA GLU A 45 -0.77 11.07 10.43
C GLU A 45 0.53 11.17 9.61
N LEU A 46 0.65 10.44 8.50
CA LEU A 46 1.80 10.56 7.60
C LEU A 46 1.87 11.96 6.95
N ALA A 47 0.71 12.52 6.56
CA ALA A 47 0.65 13.80 5.88
C ALA A 47 1.09 14.99 6.76
N LYS A 48 1.00 14.87 8.08
CA LYS A 48 1.54 15.87 9.03
C LYS A 48 3.05 16.01 8.95
N VAL A 49 3.74 14.96 8.50
CA VAL A 49 5.20 14.90 8.40
C VAL A 49 5.66 15.10 6.96
N ASP A 50 5.11 14.31 6.03
CA ASP A 50 5.46 14.36 4.61
C ASP A 50 4.25 13.96 3.75
N PRO A 51 3.62 14.92 3.05
CA PRO A 51 2.49 14.67 2.15
C PRO A 51 2.82 13.73 0.98
N ALA A 52 4.06 13.68 0.49
CA ALA A 52 4.43 12.80 -0.61
C ALA A 52 4.41 11.33 -0.17
N VAL A 53 4.88 11.05 1.04
CA VAL A 53 4.80 9.72 1.67
C VAL A 53 3.34 9.33 1.92
N ALA A 54 2.50 10.28 2.35
CA ALA A 54 1.09 10.04 2.60
C ALA A 54 0.33 9.68 1.33
N VAL A 55 0.48 10.45 0.25
CA VAL A 55 -0.14 10.16 -1.06
C VAL A 55 0.30 8.81 -1.60
N MET A 56 1.57 8.49 -1.41
CA MET A 56 2.13 7.21 -1.81
C MET A 56 1.48 6.02 -1.10
N CYS A 57 1.34 6.12 0.23
CA CYS A 57 0.65 5.13 1.06
C CYS A 57 -0.85 5.04 0.69
N ASP A 58 -1.49 6.19 0.47
CA ASP A 58 -2.89 6.30 0.07
C ASP A 58 -3.16 5.55 -1.24
N VAL A 59 -2.41 5.83 -2.32
CA VAL A 59 -2.62 5.18 -3.63
C VAL A 59 -2.58 3.65 -3.52
N GLN A 60 -1.61 3.10 -2.78
CA GLN A 60 -1.54 1.65 -2.59
C GLN A 60 -2.80 1.11 -1.89
N ASN A 61 -3.27 1.76 -0.82
CA ASN A 61 -4.39 1.28 0.00
C ASN A 61 -5.78 1.60 -0.56
N THR A 62 -5.96 2.73 -1.25
CA THR A 62 -7.29 3.21 -1.69
C THR A 62 -7.53 3.02 -3.18
N LEU A 63 -6.47 2.84 -3.97
CA LEU A 63 -6.58 2.54 -5.40
C LEU A 63 -6.25 1.07 -5.70
N ILE A 64 -5.04 0.62 -5.34
CA ILE A 64 -4.51 -0.66 -5.83
C ILE A 64 -5.12 -1.87 -5.11
N VAL A 65 -5.09 -1.87 -3.78
CA VAL A 65 -5.66 -2.97 -2.97
C VAL A 65 -7.17 -3.14 -3.24
N PRO A 66 -8.01 -2.08 -3.25
CA PRO A 66 -9.44 -2.22 -3.48
C PRO A 66 -9.74 -2.66 -4.91
N LEU A 67 -8.95 -2.22 -5.90
CA LEU A 67 -9.09 -2.65 -7.28
C LEU A 67 -8.85 -4.16 -7.42
N LEU A 68 -7.83 -4.70 -6.77
CA LEU A 68 -7.55 -6.15 -6.74
C LEU A 68 -8.61 -6.94 -5.96
N LEU A 69 -9.04 -6.44 -4.80
CA LEU A 69 -10.08 -7.09 -4.00
C LEU A 69 -11.40 -7.18 -4.76
N LYS A 70 -11.78 -6.11 -5.46
CA LYS A 70 -13.05 -6.02 -6.18
C LYS A 70 -13.03 -6.74 -7.53
N ASN A 71 -11.94 -6.62 -8.30
CA ASN A 71 -11.90 -7.04 -9.71
C ASN A 71 -10.90 -8.16 -10.00
N GLY A 72 -10.02 -8.50 -9.06
CA GLY A 72 -9.05 -9.58 -9.24
C GLY A 72 -9.72 -10.95 -9.20
N SER A 73 -9.23 -11.87 -10.02
CA SER A 73 -9.46 -13.31 -9.82
C SER A 73 -8.80 -13.78 -8.52
N GLU A 74 -9.25 -14.90 -7.96
CA GLU A 74 -8.64 -15.47 -6.75
C GLU A 74 -7.14 -15.74 -6.93
N MET A 75 -6.72 -16.19 -8.11
CA MET A 75 -5.30 -16.36 -8.44
C MET A 75 -4.52 -15.04 -8.37
N GLN A 76 -5.10 -13.93 -8.83
CA GLN A 76 -4.46 -12.61 -8.75
C GLN A 76 -4.44 -12.08 -7.32
N LYS A 77 -5.52 -12.25 -6.56
CA LYS A 77 -5.57 -11.85 -5.14
C LYS A 77 -4.51 -12.58 -4.33
N GLU A 78 -4.45 -13.90 -4.45
CA GLU A 78 -3.44 -14.75 -3.84
C GLU A 78 -2.01 -14.33 -4.22
N LYS A 79 -1.78 -14.04 -5.50
CA LYS A 79 -0.46 -13.64 -6.01
C LYS A 79 -0.03 -12.25 -5.54
N TYR A 80 -0.93 -11.28 -5.42
CA TYR A 80 -0.55 -9.88 -5.21
C TYR A 80 -0.80 -9.40 -3.79
N LEU A 81 -1.94 -9.76 -3.18
CA LEU A 81 -2.31 -9.26 -1.84
C LEU A 81 -1.41 -9.84 -0.74
N LYS A 82 -0.87 -11.06 -0.94
CA LYS A 82 0.08 -11.66 0.00
C LYS A 82 1.43 -10.96 0.10
N HIS A 83 1.72 -10.00 -0.78
CA HIS A 83 3.01 -9.31 -0.83
C HIS A 83 2.92 -7.82 -0.54
N THR A 84 1.75 -7.31 -0.13
CA THR A 84 1.55 -5.89 0.18
C THR A 84 2.43 -5.39 1.32
N HIS A 85 2.94 -6.29 2.17
CA HIS A 85 3.87 -5.99 3.27
C HIS A 85 5.35 -6.16 2.90
N ASP A 86 5.66 -6.72 1.73
CA ASP A 86 7.05 -6.96 1.28
C ASP A 86 7.50 -5.90 0.26
N ASP A 87 6.62 -5.57 -0.67
CA ASP A 87 6.92 -4.73 -1.81
C ASP A 87 5.63 -4.13 -2.40
N TRP A 88 5.81 -3.19 -3.31
CA TRP A 88 4.76 -2.61 -4.11
C TRP A 88 4.02 -3.68 -4.89
N VAL A 89 2.69 -3.60 -4.87
CA VAL A 89 1.88 -4.48 -5.73
C VAL A 89 2.12 -4.14 -7.20
N LEU A 90 2.24 -2.84 -7.51
CA LEU A 90 2.45 -2.36 -8.87
C LEU A 90 3.81 -2.79 -9.47
N SER A 91 4.86 -3.02 -8.66
CA SER A 91 6.14 -3.54 -9.19
C SER A 91 5.97 -4.94 -9.80
N LYS A 92 4.95 -5.68 -9.35
CA LYS A 92 4.65 -7.05 -9.76
C LYS A 92 3.54 -7.14 -10.81
N ILE A 93 2.78 -6.07 -11.02
CA ILE A 93 1.80 -5.98 -12.10
C ILE A 93 2.53 -5.38 -13.31
N ASN A 94 2.82 -6.23 -14.30
CA ASN A 94 3.43 -5.82 -15.56
C ASN A 94 2.38 -5.03 -16.38
N LEU A 95 2.13 -3.78 -16.00
CA LEU A 95 1.35 -2.83 -16.79
C LEU A 95 2.27 -2.28 -17.87
N SER A 96 2.23 -2.90 -19.05
CA SER A 96 2.68 -2.25 -20.27
C SER A 96 1.72 -1.08 -20.53
N LEU A 97 2.05 0.12 -20.04
CA LEU A 97 1.45 1.37 -20.50
C LEU A 97 2.20 1.83 -21.76
#